data_AF-A0A9E0GKT3-F1
#
_entry.id   AF-A0A9E0GKT3-F1
#
_cell.length_a   1.000
_cell.length_b   1.000
_cell.length_c   1.000
_cell.angle_alpha   90.00
_cell.angle_beta   90.00
_cell.angle_gamma   90.00
#
_symmetry.space_group_name_H-M   'P 1'
#
loop_
_entity.id
_entity.type
_entity.pdbx_description
1 polymer ?
#
loop_
_entity_poly.entity_id
_entity_poly.type
_entity_poly.pdbx_seq_one_letter_code
_entity_poly.pdbx_strand_id
1 'polypeptide(L)'
;MAATSPLKANSARGQPSTSICQRQLLPIERNSVNPSQFAQAVQANVAQVIIGKQEVVELMLVAMLCDGHILLEDVPGIGKTTLAKALARSVGCSFSRIQFTPDLLPSDVTGINYFNQKKQEFEFRQGPVFSQILLADEINRATPRT
;
A
#
# COMPACT_ATOMS: atom_id res chain seq x y z
N MET A 1 22.17 -40.80 -49.32
CA MET A 1 21.38 -40.34 -50.48
C MET A 1 20.40 -39.30 -49.95
N ALA A 2 20.51 -38.08 -50.48
CA ALA A 2 19.69 -36.88 -50.26
C ALA A 2 19.68 -36.24 -48.85
N ALA A 3 20.52 -35.20 -48.73
CA ALA A 3 20.30 -34.04 -47.89
C ALA A 3 19.30 -33.07 -48.58
N THR A 4 18.50 -32.36 -47.79
CA THR A 4 18.06 -30.99 -48.11
C THR A 4 17.70 -30.25 -46.83
N SER A 5 18.15 -29.00 -46.78
CA SER A 5 18.44 -28.19 -45.61
C SER A 5 17.42 -27.03 -45.44
N PRO A 6 17.73 -25.91 -44.75
CA PRO A 6 16.92 -25.33 -43.67
C PRO A 6 16.11 -24.10 -44.11
N LEU A 7 15.25 -23.52 -43.26
CA LEU A 7 14.88 -22.10 -43.32
C LEU A 7 14.21 -21.59 -42.03
N LYS A 8 14.71 -20.43 -41.60
CA LYS A 8 14.33 -19.61 -40.43
C LYS A 8 12.94 -18.99 -40.61
N ALA A 9 12.25 -18.70 -39.49
CA ALA A 9 11.51 -17.45 -39.36
C ALA A 9 11.31 -17.07 -37.88
N ASN A 10 11.83 -15.89 -37.57
CA ASN A 10 11.70 -15.11 -36.35
C ASN A 10 10.31 -14.46 -36.31
N SER A 11 9.63 -14.39 -35.17
CA SER A 11 8.62 -13.34 -34.95
C SER A 11 8.59 -12.90 -33.49
N ALA A 12 9.33 -11.82 -33.23
CA ALA A 12 9.09 -10.90 -32.14
C ALA A 12 7.62 -10.45 -32.11
N ARG A 13 7.03 -10.41 -30.90
CA ARG A 13 5.88 -9.59 -30.46
C ARG A 13 5.52 -10.07 -29.03
N GLY A 14 5.58 -9.29 -27.96
CA GLY A 14 6.02 -7.91 -27.75
C GLY A 14 6.19 -7.72 -26.24
N GLN A 15 7.31 -7.14 -25.84
CA GLN A 15 7.49 -6.60 -24.50
C GLN A 15 6.56 -5.39 -24.35
N PRO A 16 5.79 -5.25 -23.26
CA PRO A 16 5.34 -3.92 -22.87
C PRO A 16 6.55 -3.20 -22.26
N SER A 17 7.11 -2.31 -23.06
CA SER A 17 7.97 -1.22 -22.65
C SER A 17 7.19 -0.27 -21.73
N THR A 18 7.42 -0.38 -20.42
CA THR A 18 7.15 0.69 -19.45
C THR A 18 8.38 0.88 -18.58
N SER A 19 9.39 1.46 -19.23
CA SER A 19 10.63 1.99 -18.68
C SER A 19 10.41 3.28 -17.89
N ILE A 20 9.77 3.23 -16.71
CA ILE A 20 9.61 4.46 -15.88
C ILE A 20 9.92 4.30 -14.38
N CYS A 21 9.95 3.12 -13.75
CA CYS A 21 10.16 3.10 -12.29
C CYS A 21 10.93 1.90 -11.76
N GLN A 22 12.07 1.59 -12.38
CA GLN A 22 13.06 0.70 -11.79
C GLN A 22 13.95 1.51 -10.84
N ARG A 23 13.35 2.10 -9.79
CA ARG A 23 14.09 2.78 -8.73
C ARG A 23 14.34 1.75 -7.64
N GLN A 24 15.55 1.20 -7.68
CA GLN A 24 16.28 0.50 -6.62
C GLN A 24 15.43 0.22 -5.36
N LEU A 25 14.98 -1.03 -5.18
CA LEU A 25 14.80 -1.52 -3.82
C LEU A 25 16.18 -1.38 -3.17
N LEU A 26 16.33 -0.42 -2.27
CA LEU A 26 17.54 -0.33 -1.47
C LEU A 26 17.65 -1.63 -0.67
N PRO A 27 18.71 -2.43 -0.85
CA PRO A 27 18.97 -3.53 0.05
C PRO A 27 19.22 -2.91 1.42
N ILE A 28 18.29 -3.07 2.35
CA ILE A 28 18.52 -2.72 3.75
C ILE A 28 19.45 -3.81 4.28
N GLU A 29 20.75 -3.71 3.96
CA GLU A 29 21.77 -4.37 4.74
C GLU A 29 21.59 -3.94 6.21
N ARG A 30 21.79 -4.85 7.16
CA ARG A 30 21.74 -4.61 8.61
C ARG A 30 22.90 -3.72 9.08
N ASN A 31 23.23 -2.69 8.31
CA ASN A 31 24.19 -1.67 8.63
C ASN A 31 23.42 -0.58 9.38
N SER A 32 23.91 -0.18 10.55
CA SER A 32 23.29 0.78 11.48
C SER A 32 22.56 1.93 10.76
N VAL A 33 21.26 1.76 10.49
CA VAL A 33 20.47 2.78 9.81
C VAL A 33 20.30 3.91 10.82
N ASN A 34 20.91 5.06 10.55
CA ASN A 34 20.69 6.24 11.37
C ASN A 34 19.19 6.60 11.28
N PRO A 35 18.45 6.60 12.40
CA PRO A 35 17.01 6.87 12.38
C PRO A 35 16.68 8.21 11.73
N SER A 36 17.56 9.20 11.90
CA SER A 36 17.47 10.52 11.28
C SER A 36 17.57 10.47 9.76
N GLN A 37 18.51 9.69 9.20
CA GLN A 37 18.67 9.55 7.75
C GLN A 37 17.47 8.85 7.11
N PHE A 38 16.94 7.83 7.79
CA PHE A 38 15.72 7.14 7.36
C PHE A 38 14.52 8.09 7.35
N ALA A 39 14.31 8.84 8.44
CA ALA A 39 13.23 9.81 8.53
C ALA A 39 13.30 10.87 7.41
N GLN A 40 14.50 11.42 7.17
CA GLN A 40 14.72 12.39 6.09
C GLN A 40 14.45 11.80 4.70
N ALA A 41 14.87 10.55 4.45
CA ALA A 41 14.61 9.87 3.18
C ALA A 41 13.10 9.66 2.94
N VAL A 42 12.36 9.25 3.97
CA VAL A 42 10.90 9.07 3.90
C VAL A 42 10.21 10.42 3.67
N GLN A 43 10.58 11.46 4.42
CA GLN A 43 10.04 12.81 4.26
C GLN A 43 10.28 13.36 2.85
N ALA A 44 11.50 13.21 2.32
CA ALA A 44 11.86 13.67 0.98
C ALA A 44 11.03 12.97 -0.11
N ASN A 45 10.77 11.66 0.04
CA ASN A 45 9.94 10.90 -0.89
C ASN A 45 8.47 11.35 -0.84
N VAL A 46 7.91 11.58 0.35
CA VAL A 46 6.52 12.04 0.49
C VAL A 46 6.35 13.46 -0.04
N ALA A 47 7.36 14.33 0.15
CA ALA A 47 7.37 15.70 -0.35
C ALA A 47 7.30 15.81 -1.89
N GLN A 48 7.66 14.75 -2.63
CA GLN A 48 7.50 14.72 -4.10
C GLN A 48 6.03 14.67 -4.54
N VAL A 49 5.13 14.21 -3.66
CA VAL A 49 3.71 14.01 -3.98
C VAL A 49 2.83 15.05 -3.28
N ILE A 50 3.26 15.53 -2.12
CA ILE A 50 2.49 16.46 -1.29
C ILE A 50 3.35 17.66 -0.89
N ILE A 51 2.87 18.84 -1.25
CA ILE A 51 3.54 20.11 -0.99
C ILE A 51 2.96 20.72 0.29
N GLY A 52 3.82 21.29 1.13
CA GLY A 52 3.41 22.14 2.26
C GLY A 52 2.89 21.41 3.51
N LYS A 53 3.09 20.09 3.64
CA LYS A 53 2.64 19.30 4.80
C LYS A 53 3.76 18.59 5.57
N GLN A 54 4.93 19.22 5.68
CA GLN A 54 6.11 18.59 6.29
C GLN A 54 5.87 18.16 7.75
N GLU A 55 5.30 19.04 8.57
CA GLU A 55 5.00 18.76 9.98
C GLU A 55 4.04 17.57 10.15
N VAL A 56 3.00 17.48 9.32
CA VAL A 56 2.06 16.34 9.34
C VAL A 56 2.80 15.04 8.99
N VAL A 57 3.67 15.06 7.98
CA VAL A 57 4.45 13.87 7.60
C VAL A 57 5.37 13.44 8.75
N GLU A 58 5.99 14.39 9.44
CA GLU A 58 6.84 14.13 10.60
C GLU A 58 6.05 13.48 11.75
N LEU A 59 4.90 14.06 12.12
CA LEU A 59 4.02 13.48 13.15
C LEU A 59 3.53 12.09 12.78
N MET A 60 3.18 11.87 11.51
CA MET A 60 2.78 10.54 11.03
C MET A 60 3.92 9.53 11.14
N LEU A 61 5.15 9.94 10.83
CA LEU A 61 6.32 9.08 10.97
C LEU A 61 6.60 8.74 12.44
N VAL A 62 6.52 9.73 13.33
CA VAL A 62 6.68 9.52 14.78
C VAL A 62 5.63 8.55 15.30
N ALA A 63 4.36 8.77 14.97
CA ALA A 63 3.28 7.88 15.39
C ALA A 63 3.50 6.44 14.86
N MET A 64 3.89 6.29 13.59
CA MET A 64 4.17 4.98 13.00
C MET A 64 5.33 4.25 13.70
N LEU A 65 6.40 4.97 14.06
CA LEU A 65 7.56 4.38 14.76
C LEU A 65 7.27 4.00 16.22
N CYS A 66 6.23 4.59 16.81
CA CYS A 66 5.77 4.34 18.16
C CYS A 66 4.58 3.36 18.23
N ASP A 67 4.25 2.65 17.14
CA ASP A 67 3.05 1.82 17.00
C ASP A 67 1.73 2.56 17.35
N GLY A 68 1.70 3.86 17.10
CA GLY A 68 0.56 4.74 17.34
C GLY A 68 -0.41 4.82 16.15
N HIS A 69 -1.63 5.28 16.44
CA HIS A 69 -2.65 5.60 15.42
C HIS A 69 -2.79 7.11 15.26
N ILE A 70 -3.10 7.53 14.03
CA ILE A 70 -3.23 8.95 13.68
C ILE A 70 -4.69 9.24 13.37
N LEU A 71 -5.27 10.21 14.07
CA LEU A 71 -6.54 10.81 13.69
C LEU A 71 -6.27 12.03 12.83
N LEU A 72 -6.62 11.96 11.55
CA LEU A 72 -6.53 13.10 10.63
C LEU A 72 -7.85 13.86 10.62
N GLU A 73 -7.98 14.89 11.44
CA GLU A 73 -9.09 15.84 11.42
C GLU A 73 -8.83 16.89 10.35
N ASP A 74 -9.64 16.95 9.29
CA ASP A 74 -9.42 17.97 8.26
C ASP A 74 -10.55 18.00 7.22
N VAL A 75 -10.63 19.09 6.46
CA VAL A 75 -11.63 19.33 5.41
C VAL A 75 -11.43 18.34 4.24
N PRO A 76 -12.50 17.80 3.61
CA PRO A 76 -12.37 16.93 2.44
C PRO A 76 -11.60 17.61 1.30
N GLY A 77 -10.79 16.84 0.55
CA GLY A 77 -10.10 17.32 -0.66
C GLY A 77 -8.62 17.68 -0.50
N ILE A 78 -8.07 17.62 0.70
CA ILE A 78 -6.68 18.02 1.01
C ILE A 78 -5.61 16.92 0.83
N GLY A 79 -5.96 15.81 0.17
CA GLY A 79 -5.02 14.73 -0.14
C GLY A 79 -4.69 13.76 1.00
N LYS A 80 -5.56 13.57 2.01
CA LYS A 80 -5.36 12.56 3.10
C LYS A 80 -5.03 11.16 2.54
N THR A 81 -5.78 10.74 1.52
CA THR A 81 -5.57 9.46 0.84
C THR A 81 -4.23 9.39 0.15
N THR A 82 -3.86 10.48 -0.55
CA THR A 82 -2.56 10.59 -1.21
C THR A 82 -1.42 10.53 -0.19
N LEU A 83 -1.60 11.15 0.98
CA LEU A 83 -0.62 11.22 2.05
C LEU A 83 -0.33 9.86 2.65
N ALA A 84 -1.38 9.16 3.10
CA ALA A 84 -1.25 7.84 3.68
C ALA A 84 -0.67 6.83 2.68
N LYS A 85 -1.08 6.91 1.41
CA LYS A 85 -0.57 6.05 0.33
C LYS A 85 0.90 6.36 -0.03
N ALA A 86 1.28 7.65 -0.06
CA ALA A 86 2.65 8.07 -0.31
C ALA A 86 3.57 7.60 0.82
N LEU A 87 3.15 7.77 2.08
CA LEU A 87 3.87 7.26 3.24
C LEU A 87 4.07 5.75 3.14
N ALA A 88 3.00 4.98 2.94
CA ALA A 88 3.08 3.52 2.84
C ALA A 88 4.04 3.05 1.73
N ARG A 89 4.01 3.71 0.57
CA ARG A 89 4.94 3.42 -0.52
C ARG A 89 6.39 3.76 -0.18
N SER A 90 6.63 4.86 0.54
CA SER A 90 7.98 5.28 0.95
C SER A 90 8.64 4.30 1.92
N VAL A 91 7.86 3.63 2.77
CA VAL A 91 8.36 2.59 3.70
C VAL A 91 8.19 1.16 3.19
N GLY A 92 7.60 0.96 2.02
CA GLY A 92 7.39 -0.38 1.45
C GLY A 92 6.31 -1.19 2.18
N CYS A 93 5.39 -0.53 2.87
CA CYS A 93 4.30 -1.17 3.62
C CYS A 93 3.09 -1.49 2.73
N SER A 94 2.36 -2.54 3.07
CA SER A 94 1.05 -2.81 2.48
C SER A 94 0.05 -1.73 2.91
N PHE A 95 -0.76 -1.27 1.95
CA PHE A 95 -1.73 -0.19 2.15
C PHE A 95 -3.13 -0.69 1.82
N SER A 96 -4.08 -0.44 2.72
CA SER A 96 -5.50 -0.61 2.47
C SER A 96 -6.28 0.65 2.81
N ARG A 97 -7.45 0.79 2.22
CA ARG A 97 -8.38 1.89 2.48
C ARG A 97 -9.76 1.32 2.71
N ILE A 98 -10.40 1.76 3.78
CA ILE A 98 -11.80 1.48 4.08
C ILE A 98 -12.58 2.78 4.22
N GLN A 99 -13.79 2.79 3.67
CA GLN A 99 -14.73 3.88 3.82
C GLN A 99 -15.77 3.47 4.84
N PHE A 100 -15.85 4.19 5.96
CA PHE A 100 -16.88 3.92 6.95
C PHE A 100 -18.23 4.43 6.47
N THR A 101 -19.20 3.53 6.46
CA THR A 101 -20.61 3.76 6.17
C THR A 101 -21.45 3.23 7.34
N PRO A 102 -22.68 3.72 7.56
CA PRO A 102 -23.53 3.24 8.65
C PRO A 102 -23.90 1.75 8.52
N ASP A 103 -23.79 1.19 7.32
CA ASP A 103 -24.11 -0.20 6.99
C ASP A 103 -22.89 -1.13 7.05
N LEU A 104 -21.69 -0.59 7.33
CA LEU A 104 -20.46 -1.38 7.36
C LEU A 104 -20.54 -2.44 8.47
N LEU A 105 -20.29 -3.70 8.10
CA LEU A 105 -20.29 -4.82 9.03
C LEU A 105 -18.88 -5.05 9.58
N PRO A 106 -18.72 -5.57 10.83
CA PRO A 106 -17.41 -5.96 11.36
C PRO A 106 -16.68 -6.99 10.47
N SER A 107 -17.45 -7.84 9.77
CA SER A 107 -16.93 -8.80 8.79
C SER A 107 -16.32 -8.13 7.56
N ASP A 108 -16.72 -6.92 7.20
CA ASP A 108 -16.13 -6.19 6.08
C ASP A 108 -14.75 -5.63 6.43
N VAL A 109 -14.46 -5.47 7.72
CA VAL A 109 -13.17 -4.99 8.25
C VAL A 109 -12.21 -6.16 8.50
N THR A 110 -12.71 -7.20 9.16
CA THR A 110 -11.94 -8.39 9.58
C THR A 110 -11.85 -9.45 8.49
N GLY A 111 -12.80 -9.50 7.58
CA GLY A 111 -12.86 -10.53 6.55
C GLY A 111 -13.86 -11.64 6.88
N ILE A 112 -13.98 -12.58 5.94
CA ILE A 112 -15.01 -13.62 5.96
C ILE A 112 -14.43 -14.98 5.59
N ASN A 113 -15.00 -16.04 6.17
CA ASN A 113 -14.81 -17.40 5.69
C ASN A 113 -15.89 -17.70 4.66
N TYR A 114 -15.49 -17.97 3.42
CA TYR A 114 -16.43 -18.32 2.36
C TYR A 114 -16.17 -19.74 1.89
N PHE A 115 -17.23 -20.46 1.53
CA PHE A 115 -17.11 -21.83 1.06
C PHE A 115 -16.68 -21.84 -0.42
N ASN A 116 -15.48 -22.37 -0.69
CA ASN A 116 -14.98 -22.55 -2.04
C ASN A 116 -15.51 -23.86 -2.63
N GLN A 117 -16.55 -23.78 -3.47
CA GLN A 117 -17.20 -24.95 -4.06
C GLN A 117 -16.25 -25.85 -4.89
N LYS A 118 -15.17 -25.31 -5.44
CA LYS A 118 -14.21 -26.11 -6.23
C LYS A 118 -13.33 -26.99 -5.33
N LYS A 119 -12.99 -26.49 -4.15
CA LYS A 119 -12.15 -27.20 -3.18
C LYS A 119 -12.96 -27.93 -2.11
N GLN A 120 -14.26 -27.66 -2.02
CA GLN A 120 -15.15 -28.16 -0.95
C GLN A 120 -14.64 -27.80 0.45
N GLU A 121 -14.00 -26.63 0.58
CA GLU A 121 -13.38 -26.15 1.81
C GLU A 121 -13.76 -24.69 2.09
N PHE A 122 -13.75 -24.30 3.36
CA PHE A 122 -13.90 -22.90 3.75
C PHE A 122 -12.56 -22.18 3.63
N GLU A 123 -12.51 -21.13 2.82
CA GLU A 123 -11.32 -20.28 2.66
C GLU A 123 -11.54 -18.94 3.36
N PHE A 124 -10.55 -18.53 4.17
CA PHE A 124 -10.55 -17.21 4.79
C PHE A 124 -10.10 -16.15 3.80
N ARG A 125 -10.96 -15.16 3.57
CA ARG A 125 -10.64 -13.96 2.81
C ARG A 125 -10.38 -12.83 3.78
N GLN A 126 -9.10 -12.43 3.87
CA GLN A 126 -8.66 -11.35 4.75
C GLN A 126 -9.36 -10.03 4.43
N GLY A 127 -9.82 -9.35 5.48
CA GLY A 127 -10.35 -7.99 5.39
C GLY A 127 -9.24 -6.92 5.28
N PRO A 128 -9.61 -5.65 5.08
CA PRO A 128 -8.68 -4.54 4.94
C PRO A 128 -7.82 -4.30 6.17
N VAL A 129 -8.20 -4.77 7.36
CA VAL A 129 -7.41 -4.60 8.60
C VAL A 129 -6.06 -5.33 8.57
N PHE A 130 -5.87 -6.31 7.67
CA PHE A 130 -4.62 -7.07 7.55
C PHE A 130 -3.50 -6.32 6.80
N SER A 131 -3.71 -5.04 6.43
CA SER A 131 -2.65 -4.18 5.91
C SER A 131 -1.82 -3.54 7.01
N GLN A 132 -0.54 -3.28 6.74
CA GLN A 132 0.36 -2.58 7.66
C GLN A 132 -0.05 -1.12 7.87
N ILE A 133 -0.61 -0.48 6.85
CA ILE A 133 -1.19 0.86 6.94
C ILE A 133 -2.62 0.83 6.40
N LEU A 134 -3.60 1.04 7.27
CA LEU A 134 -5.01 1.15 6.94
C LEU A 134 -5.46 2.61 7.02
N LEU A 135 -5.99 3.16 5.93
CA LEU A 135 -6.70 4.43 5.94
C LEU A 135 -8.19 4.19 6.19
N ALA A 136 -8.68 4.69 7.33
CA ALA A 136 -10.07 4.66 7.75
C ALA A 136 -10.75 6.01 7.47
N ASP A 137 -11.40 6.16 6.31
CA ASP A 137 -12.09 7.41 5.96
C ASP A 137 -13.50 7.46 6.55
N GLU A 138 -13.92 8.67 6.95
CA GLU A 138 -15.25 8.98 7.50
C GLU A 138 -15.66 8.10 8.70
N ILE A 139 -14.72 7.81 9.61
CA ILE A 139 -14.96 6.99 10.82
C ILE A 139 -16.18 7.44 11.63
N ASN A 140 -16.49 8.74 11.61
CA ASN A 140 -17.65 9.33 12.28
C ASN A 140 -19.01 8.90 11.68
N ARG A 141 -19.05 8.24 10.52
CA ARG A 141 -20.28 7.67 9.92
C ARG A 141 -20.58 6.26 10.38
N ALA A 142 -19.63 5.60 11.03
CA ALA A 142 -19.83 4.26 11.57
C ALA A 142 -20.84 4.32 12.72
N THR A 143 -21.84 3.45 12.72
CA THR A 143 -22.65 3.23 13.91
C THR A 143 -21.94 2.24 14.84
N PRO A 144 -21.90 2.48 16.17
CA PRO A 144 -21.32 1.51 17.09
C PRO A 144 -22.04 0.18 16.97
N ARG A 145 -21.30 -0.88 16.63
CA ARG A 145 -21.82 -2.26 16.64
C ARG A 145 -20.92 -3.10 17.54
N THR A 146 -21.56 -3.85 18.43
CA THR A 146 -20.93 -4.75 19.40
C THR A 146 -20.63 -6.11 18.80
#